data_AF-A0A2S5N408-F1
#
_entry.id   AF-A0A2S5N408-F1
#
_cell.length_a   1.000
_cell.length_b   1.000
_cell.length_c   1.000
_cell.angle_alpha   90.00
_cell.angle_beta   90.00
_cell.angle_gamma   90.00
#
_symmetry.space_group_name_H-M   'P 1'
#
loop_
_entity.id
_entity.type
_entity.pdbx_description
1 polymer ?
#
loop_
_entity_poly.entity_id
_entity_poly.type
_entity_poly.pdbx_seq_one_letter_code
_entity_poly.pdbx_strand_id
1 'polypeptide(L)'
;MASPFDASAARTLQSVFARFGTPARYLSPDLVTTDCRIVVNRADDVASLGNVPIVAGQMIVEVRASEIAAPSRGGTFIADNREFKIVGAPRRDDPSGLVWTCMCDQQTCLS
;
A
#
# COMPACT_ATOMS: atom_id res chain seq x y z
N MET A 1 14.42 -9.31 -20.65
CA MET A 1 13.61 -8.35 -21.42
C MET A 1 12.18 -8.46 -20.88
N ALA A 2 11.59 -7.37 -20.40
CA ALA A 2 10.21 -7.42 -19.90
C ALA A 2 9.26 -7.73 -21.05
N SER A 3 8.23 -8.55 -20.81
CA SER A 3 7.24 -8.87 -21.83
C SER A 3 6.46 -7.60 -22.24
N PRO A 4 6.01 -7.47 -23.50
CA PRO A 4 5.13 -6.36 -23.88
C PRO A 4 3.85 -6.29 -23.03
N PHE A 5 3.39 -7.43 -22.49
CA PHE A 5 2.26 -7.49 -21.56
C PHE A 5 2.57 -6.85 -20.21
N ASP A 6 3.77 -7.08 -19.66
CA ASP A 6 4.22 -6.45 -18.40
C ASP A 6 4.35 -4.93 -18.58
N ALA A 7 4.88 -4.50 -19.73
CA ALA A 7 5.00 -3.08 -20.06
C ALA A 7 3.63 -2.40 -20.18
N SER A 8 2.64 -3.09 -20.75
CA SER A 8 1.25 -2.61 -20.80
C SER A 8 0.64 -2.53 -19.40
N ALA A 9 0.78 -3.58 -18.59
CA ALA A 9 0.28 -3.63 -17.21
C ALA A 9 0.86 -2.49 -16.36
N ALA A 10 2.16 -2.23 -16.45
CA ALA A 10 2.81 -1.13 -15.74
C ALA A 10 2.25 0.25 -16.14
N ARG A 11 1.96 0.47 -17.42
CA ARG A 11 1.33 1.74 -17.88
C ARG A 11 -0.11 1.89 -17.39
N THR A 12 -0.86 0.79 -17.37
CA THR A 12 -2.22 0.80 -16.81
C THR A 12 -2.19 1.13 -15.32
N LEU A 13 -1.33 0.47 -14.55
CA LEU A 13 -1.15 0.74 -13.12
C LEU A 13 -0.70 2.18 -12.85
N GLN A 14 0.22 2.73 -13.65
CA GLN A 14 0.59 4.16 -13.57
C GLN A 14 -0.63 5.07 -13.74
N SER A 15 -1.54 4.75 -14.66
CA SER A 15 -2.73 5.55 -14.90
C SER A 15 -3.73 5.45 -13.76
N VAL A 16 -3.92 4.23 -13.21
CA VAL A 16 -4.77 3.98 -12.04
C VAL A 16 -4.26 4.75 -10.82
N PHE A 17 -2.98 4.61 -10.48
CA PHE A 17 -2.38 5.31 -9.34
C PHE A 17 -2.33 6.82 -9.53
N ALA A 18 -2.14 7.31 -10.76
CA ALA A 18 -2.23 8.74 -11.03
C ALA A 18 -3.64 9.31 -10.79
N ARG A 19 -4.68 8.51 -11.09
CA ARG A 19 -6.08 8.94 -10.98
C ARG A 19 -6.68 8.78 -9.58
N PHE A 20 -6.39 7.65 -8.93
CA PHE A 20 -7.02 7.22 -7.69
C PHE A 20 -6.07 7.17 -6.49
N GLY A 21 -4.76 7.20 -6.74
CA GLY A 21 -3.76 7.19 -5.68
C GLY A 21 -3.56 8.56 -5.05
N THR A 22 -3.37 8.57 -3.74
CA THR A 22 -3.03 9.75 -2.95
C THR A 22 -1.51 9.96 -2.97
N PRO A 23 -1.01 11.17 -3.26
CA PRO A 23 0.40 11.51 -3.06
C PRO A 23 0.81 11.26 -1.61
N ALA A 24 1.90 10.54 -1.42
CA ALA A 24 2.38 10.14 -0.11
C ALA A 24 3.90 10.23 -0.05
N ARG A 25 4.41 10.18 1.17
CA ARG A 25 5.82 10.04 1.47
C ARG A 25 6.04 8.75 2.23
N TYR A 26 6.91 7.88 1.70
CA TYR A 26 7.35 6.70 2.42
C TYR A 26 8.60 7.01 3.23
N LEU A 27 8.58 6.70 4.53
CA LEU A 27 9.73 6.70 5.41
C LEU A 27 10.13 5.25 5.69
N SER A 28 11.31 4.86 5.23
CA SER A 28 11.87 3.53 5.55
C SER A 28 12.32 3.46 7.01
N PRO A 29 12.45 2.25 7.58
CA PRO A 29 13.08 2.08 8.91
C PRO A 29 14.49 2.65 8.99
N ASP A 30 15.20 2.69 7.85
CA ASP A 30 16.54 3.28 7.72
C ASP A 30 16.51 4.81 7.53
N LEU A 31 15.35 5.43 7.75
CA LEU A 31 15.09 6.87 7.66
C LEU A 31 15.29 7.47 6.26
N VAL A 32 15.25 6.64 5.21
CA VAL A 32 15.23 7.11 3.83
C VAL A 32 13.80 7.51 3.47
N THR A 33 13.67 8.70 2.89
CA THR A 33 12.39 9.27 2.49
C THR A 33 12.23 9.21 0.98
N THR A 34 11.11 8.66 0.50
CA THR A 34 10.80 8.55 -0.93
C THR A 34 9.37 9.00 -1.20
N ASP A 35 9.19 9.91 -2.15
CA ASP A 35 7.85 10.30 -2.61
C ASP A 35 7.24 9.17 -3.46
N CYS A 36 5.95 8.90 -3.24
CA CYS A 36 5.22 7.86 -3.94
C CYS A 36 3.74 8.20 -4.04
N ARG A 37 2.97 7.31 -4.69
CA ARG A 37 1.52 7.32 -4.63
C ARG A 37 1.02 6.04 -4.02
N ILE A 38 0.10 6.16 -3.08
CA ILE A 38 -0.52 5.02 -2.41
C ILE A 38 -2.00 4.94 -2.74
N VAL A 39 -2.53 3.73 -2.80
CA VAL A 39 -3.97 3.49 -2.74
C VAL A 39 -4.26 2.88 -1.38
N VAL A 40 -5.16 3.51 -0.63
CA VAL A 40 -5.53 3.07 0.72
C VAL A 40 -6.84 2.32 0.64
N ASN A 41 -6.80 1.01 0.90
CA ASN A 41 -7.98 0.18 1.00
C ASN A 41 -8.33 -0.02 2.49
N ARG A 42 -9.36 0.69 2.93
CA ARG A 42 -9.99 0.46 4.23
C ARG A 42 -10.92 -0.71 4.08
N ALA A 43 -10.59 -1.83 4.70
CA ALA A 43 -11.48 -2.98 4.69
C ALA A 43 -12.80 -2.62 5.38
N ASP A 44 -13.89 -2.64 4.60
CA ASP A 44 -15.27 -2.76 5.08
C ASP A 44 -15.64 -4.25 5.31
N ASP A 45 -14.64 -5.13 5.44
CA ASP A 45 -14.86 -6.58 5.52
C ASP A 45 -15.40 -6.98 6.90
N VAL A 46 -16.68 -7.31 6.93
CA VAL A 46 -17.33 -8.00 8.04
C VAL A 46 -16.99 -9.48 7.92
N ALA A 47 -15.97 -9.93 8.65
CA ALA A 47 -15.67 -11.34 8.78
C ALA A 47 -16.62 -11.99 9.81
N SER A 48 -17.34 -13.04 9.43
CA SER A 48 -18.17 -13.79 10.38
C SER A 48 -17.34 -14.84 11.12
N LEU A 49 -17.29 -14.78 12.45
CA LEU A 49 -16.86 -15.90 13.30
C LEU A 49 -18.11 -16.57 13.87
N GLY A 50 -18.64 -17.57 13.16
CA GLY A 50 -19.95 -18.14 13.48
C GLY A 50 -21.09 -17.17 13.16
N ASN A 51 -22.04 -16.97 14.09
CA ASN A 51 -23.17 -16.03 13.94
C ASN A 51 -22.85 -14.60 14.41
N VAL A 52 -21.60 -14.29 14.74
CA VAL A 52 -21.19 -12.97 15.20
C VAL A 52 -20.45 -12.25 14.07
N PRO A 53 -20.94 -11.09 13.60
CA PRO A 53 -20.19 -10.26 12.68
C PRO A 53 -18.98 -9.68 13.44
N ILE A 54 -17.78 -10.05 13.04
CA ILE A 54 -16.53 -9.44 13.50
C ILE A 54 -16.05 -8.48 12.41
N VAL A 55 -15.92 -7.21 12.75
CA VAL A 55 -15.17 -6.28 11.90
C VAL A 55 -13.69 -6.58 12.11
N ALA A 56 -13.12 -7.44 11.25
CA ALA A 56 -11.71 -7.80 11.25
C ALA A 56 -10.98 -7.15 10.06
N GLY A 57 -11.43 -5.95 9.66
CA GLY A 57 -10.87 -5.24 8.52
C GLY A 57 -9.41 -4.83 8.77
N GLN A 58 -8.48 -5.46 8.09
CA GLN A 58 -7.08 -5.01 8.06
C GLN A 58 -6.95 -3.81 7.11
N MET A 59 -6.25 -2.77 7.55
CA MET A 59 -5.97 -1.62 6.70
C MET A 59 -4.87 -1.98 5.72
N ILE A 60 -5.17 -1.94 4.42
CA ILE A 60 -4.22 -2.28 3.37
C ILE A 60 -3.80 -1.01 2.62
N VAL A 61 -2.51 -0.85 2.42
CA VAL A 61 -1.93 0.19 1.58
C VAL A 61 -1.22 -0.47 0.40
N GLU A 62 -1.60 -0.08 -0.80
CA GLU A 62 -0.97 -0.52 -2.04
C GLU A 62 -0.02 0.54 -2.55
N VAL A 63 1.18 0.14 -2.97
CA VAL A 63 2.19 1.03 -3.57
C VAL A 63 2.88 0.32 -4.73
N ARG A 64 3.26 1.07 -5.76
CA ARG A 64 3.89 0.48 -6.94
C ARG A 64 5.35 0.12 -6.67
N ALA A 65 5.76 -1.06 -7.15
CA ALA A 65 7.14 -1.54 -7.05
C ALA A 65 8.13 -0.62 -7.78
N SER A 66 7.68 0.13 -8.78
CA SER A 66 8.49 1.12 -9.49
C SER A 66 8.74 2.40 -8.70
N GLU A 67 7.91 2.72 -7.71
CA GLU A 67 8.10 3.88 -6.81
C GLU A 67 8.87 3.46 -5.57
N ILE A 68 8.49 2.32 -4.97
CA ILE A 68 9.16 1.75 -3.80
C ILE A 68 9.56 0.31 -4.11
N ALA A 69 10.86 0.10 -4.34
CA ALA A 69 11.37 -1.21 -4.75
C ALA A 69 11.17 -2.30 -3.67
N ALA A 70 11.41 -1.94 -2.41
CA ALA A 70 11.37 -2.86 -1.27
C ALA A 70 10.84 -2.15 -0.01
N PRO A 71 9.51 -1.96 0.13
CA PRO A 71 8.94 -1.52 1.39
C PRO A 71 9.17 -2.62 2.45
N SER A 72 9.29 -2.21 3.70
CA SER A 72 9.57 -3.13 4.80
C SER A 72 8.73 -2.83 6.04
N ARG A 73 8.55 -3.87 6.88
CA ARG A 73 7.87 -3.76 8.17
C ARG A 73 8.53 -2.66 9.01
N GLY A 74 7.70 -1.83 9.66
CA GLY A 74 8.15 -0.70 10.45
C GLY A 74 8.32 0.60 9.66
N GLY A 75 8.34 0.54 8.33
CA GLY A 75 8.25 1.74 7.50
C GLY A 75 6.86 2.36 7.56
N THR A 76 6.76 3.64 7.21
CA THR A 76 5.52 4.42 7.36
C THR A 76 5.23 5.20 6.09
N PHE A 77 4.00 5.13 5.60
CA PHE A 77 3.50 6.06 4.59
C PHE A 77 2.82 7.25 5.26
N ILE A 78 3.13 8.45 4.81
CA ILE A 78 2.54 9.69 5.31
C ILE A 78 1.75 10.32 4.16
N ALA A 79 0.43 10.45 4.34
CA ALA A 79 -0.46 11.09 3.37
C ALA A 79 -1.64 11.75 4.09
N ASP A 80 -2.08 12.92 3.62
CA ASP A 80 -3.24 13.65 4.16
C ASP A 80 -3.25 13.77 5.70
N ASN A 81 -2.11 14.08 6.31
CA ASN A 81 -1.92 14.19 7.77
C ASN A 81 -2.25 12.88 8.54
N ARG A 82 -2.09 11.74 7.88
CA ARG A 82 -2.22 10.39 8.44
C ARG A 82 -0.94 9.61 8.21
N GLU A 83 -0.62 8.77 9.17
CA GLU A 83 0.47 7.82 9.13
C GLU A 83 -0.08 6.40 8.96
N PHE A 84 0.46 5.67 8.01
CA PHE A 84 0.14 4.27 7.77
C PHE A 84 1.41 3.45 8.01
N LYS A 85 1.55 2.91 9.22
CA LYS A 85 2.73 2.14 9.61
C LYS A 85 2.59 0.69 9.17
N ILE A 86 3.55 0.18 8.43
CA ILE A 86 3.56 -1.21 7.96
C ILE A 86 3.79 -2.14 9.16
N VAL A 87 2.79 -2.95 9.52
CA VAL A 87 2.83 -3.85 10.67
C VAL A 87 3.20 -5.29 10.31
N GLY A 88 3.04 -5.69 9.05
CA GLY A 88 3.39 -7.00 8.51
C GLY A 88 4.51 -6.97 7.47
N ALA A 89 4.90 -8.13 6.94
CA ALA A 89 5.79 -8.18 5.78
C ALA A 89 5.01 -7.78 4.51
N PRO A 90 5.47 -6.79 3.71
CA PRO A 90 4.85 -6.46 2.43
C PRO A 90 4.87 -7.64 1.48
N ARG A 91 3.80 -7.79 0.70
CA ARG A 91 3.62 -8.90 -0.24
C ARG A 91 3.37 -8.37 -1.65
N ARG A 92 3.69 -9.20 -2.64
CA ARG A 92 3.28 -8.99 -4.03
C ARG A 92 2.29 -10.09 -4.35
N ASP A 93 1.01 -9.77 -4.26
CA ASP A 93 -0.05 -10.74 -4.47
C ASP A 93 -0.50 -10.80 -5.94
N ASP A 94 -0.13 -9.79 -6.74
CA ASP A 94 -0.41 -9.78 -8.17
C ASP A 94 0.59 -10.63 -8.98
N PRO A 95 0.15 -11.37 -10.02
CA PRO A 95 1.04 -12.21 -10.83
C PRO A 95 2.19 -11.46 -11.51
N SER A 96 2.01 -10.17 -11.80
CA SER A 96 3.03 -9.32 -12.40
C SER A 96 4.04 -8.77 -11.38
N GLY A 97 3.77 -8.94 -10.09
CA GLY A 97 4.57 -8.42 -8.98
C GLY A 97 4.84 -6.91 -9.08
N LEU A 98 3.91 -6.15 -9.63
CA LEU A 98 4.08 -4.71 -9.88
C LEU A 98 3.58 -3.85 -8.72
N VAL A 99 2.79 -4.42 -7.81
CA VAL A 99 2.21 -3.71 -6.66
C VAL A 99 2.59 -4.43 -5.38
N TRP A 100 3.00 -3.65 -4.38
CA TRP A 100 3.18 -4.09 -3.02
C TRP A 100 1.89 -3.90 -2.24
N THR A 101 1.39 -4.97 -1.64
CA THR A 101 0.35 -4.98 -0.63
C THR A 101 0.99 -4.85 0.75
N CYS A 102 0.71 -3.77 1.45
CA CYS A 102 1.23 -3.52 2.79
C CYS A 102 0.09 -3.54 3.81
N MET A 103 0.15 -4.45 4.78
CA MET A 103 -0.73 -4.40 5.95
C MET A 103 -0.23 -3.31 6.89
N CYS A 104 -1.08 -2.31 7.13
CA CYS A 104 -0.75 -1.14 7.90
C CYS A 104 -1.65 -0.97 9.13
N ASP A 105 -1.17 -0.22 10.10
CA ASP A 105 -1.99 0.42 11.12
C ASP A 105 -2.08 1.92 10.82
N GLN A 106 -3.26 2.51 10.95
CA GLN A 106 -3.49 3.93 10.66
C GLN A 106 -3.46 4.74 11.95
N GLN A 107 -2.56 5.69 12.01
CA GLN A 107 -2.44 6.65 13.10
C GLN A 107 -2.70 8.07 12.57
N THR A 108 -3.35 8.89 13.38
CA THR A 108 -3.51 10.32 13.10
C THR A 108 -2.26 11.05 13.58
N CYS A 109 -1.65 11.88 12.75
CA CYS A 109 -0.57 12.75 13.21
C CYS A 109 -1.19 13.76 14.20
N LEU A 110 -0.80 13.71 15.47
CA LEU A 110 -1.19 14.73 16.46
C LEU A 110 -0.43 16.02 16.11
N SER A 111 -1.18 17.03 15.68
CA SER A 111 -0.69 18.38 15.40
C SER A 111 -0.20 19.09 16.65
#